data_AF-A0A103XS00-F1
#
_entry.id   AF-A0A103XS00-F1
#
_cell.length_a   1.000
_cell.length_b   1.000
_cell.length_c   1.000
_cell.angle_alpha   90.00
_cell.angle_beta   90.00
_cell.angle_gamma   90.00
#
_symmetry.space_group_name_H-M   'P 1'
#
loop_
_entity.id
_entity.type
_entity.pdbx_description
1 polymer ?
#
loop_
_entity_poly.entity_id
_entity_poly.type
_entity_poly.pdbx_seq_one_letter_code
_entity_poly.pdbx_strand_id
1 'polypeptide(L)'
;MVNSRRVFAAFVLALTIIDAAFGFNFNYGDALDKSLLFFEAQRSGKLPGNQRVKWRGDSGLTDGYQQKVNLVGGYYDAGDHVKFGLPMAYSVTMLSWGAIEYGKSMMDLNQMGHVGDGDSDHYCWERAEDMTTPRTAYKLDTEHPGSDLAGETAAAMAAASLAFRPYNSSYSDLLLVHAKQLFWFADRFRGLFTDSILCAKEFYTSSGYSDELLWAATWLYRATKDESYLKYVVDNAATMGGTGWAVKEFSWDNKYAGVQILLSKVLMDGNGGAYTATLKQYQAKADYFASSAAFLLAVYSDYLSAAKSVLTCPDGNADYILGKNPKSMSYIVGYGQNYPIHVHHRGASIASISTLHSVVGCVQGFDAWYHRPEANPNIVHGGLVGGPDKNDNFDDDHPHPKTAAKPYEKPGMPVEFFHSITDSWTVGRIAYYRHKVTIKNKSEKPITDLKLAIENLSGSLWGLSPTQNKNIYELPEWIKVIKPGSECSFVYVQGGPQAKVSVQSYH
;
A
#
# COMPACT_ATOMS: atom_id res chain seq x y z
N MET A 1 53.52 5.71 -10.13
CA MET A 1 52.07 5.43 -10.19
C MET A 1 51.78 4.30 -9.22
N VAL A 2 51.29 4.61 -8.03
CA VAL A 2 50.93 3.60 -7.02
C VAL A 2 49.64 2.93 -7.49
N ASN A 3 49.65 1.60 -7.53
CA ASN A 3 48.63 0.76 -8.13
C ASN A 3 47.28 0.93 -7.38
N SER A 4 46.35 1.69 -7.97
CA SER A 4 45.05 2.10 -7.40
C SER A 4 44.18 0.92 -6.91
N ARG A 5 44.40 -0.28 -7.44
CA ARG A 5 43.75 -1.52 -6.98
C ARG A 5 44.16 -1.94 -5.57
N ARG A 6 45.38 -1.62 -5.11
CA ARG A 6 45.86 -1.99 -3.77
C ARG A 6 45.37 -1.04 -2.67
N VAL A 7 45.18 0.24 -3.01
CA VAL A 7 44.62 1.23 -2.08
C VAL A 7 43.13 0.97 -1.86
N PHE A 8 42.39 0.63 -2.91
CA PHE A 8 40.97 0.27 -2.82
C PHE A 8 40.75 -1.04 -2.03
N ALA A 9 41.58 -2.07 -2.26
CA ALA A 9 41.52 -3.31 -1.50
C ALA A 9 41.88 -3.12 -0.01
N ALA A 10 42.85 -2.25 0.31
CA ALA A 10 43.19 -1.93 1.70
C ALA A 10 42.09 -1.10 2.40
N PHE A 11 41.36 -0.26 1.67
CA PHE A 11 40.22 0.51 2.19
C PHE A 11 39.01 -0.39 2.49
N VAL A 12 38.70 -1.34 1.60
CA VAL A 12 37.65 -2.35 1.83
C VAL A 12 38.02 -3.28 2.99
N LEU A 13 39.29 -3.67 3.12
CA LEU A 13 39.76 -4.50 4.25
C LEU A 13 39.72 -3.73 5.59
N ALA A 14 40.01 -2.43 5.59
CA ALA A 14 39.91 -1.59 6.78
C ALA A 14 38.45 -1.38 7.22
N LEU A 15 37.51 -1.27 6.27
CA LEU A 15 36.07 -1.24 6.55
C LEU A 15 35.59 -2.57 7.19
N THR A 16 36.11 -3.72 6.76
CA THR A 16 35.75 -5.02 7.37
C THR A 16 36.31 -5.24 8.80
N ILE A 17 37.33 -4.48 9.22
CA ILE A 17 37.94 -4.62 10.56
C ILE A 17 37.25 -3.71 11.60
N ILE A 18 36.55 -2.65 11.17
CA ILE A 18 35.85 -1.73 12.08
C ILE A 18 34.46 -2.27 12.49
N ASP A 19 33.79 -3.07 11.66
CA ASP A 19 32.53 -3.74 12.04
C ASP A 19 32.69 -4.76 13.18
N ALA A 20 33.90 -5.29 13.38
CA ALA A 20 34.17 -6.24 14.46
C ALA A 20 34.22 -5.58 15.87
N ALA A 21 34.23 -4.25 15.97
CA ALA A 21 34.40 -3.53 17.23
C ALA A 21 33.10 -3.02 17.87
N PHE A 22 31.97 -3.03 17.16
CA PHE A 22 30.66 -2.64 17.69
C PHE A 22 29.63 -3.73 17.35
N GLY A 23 29.43 -4.67 18.29
CA GLY A 23 28.69 -5.91 18.09
C GLY A 23 27.18 -5.79 17.80
N PHE A 24 26.82 -5.32 16.62
CA PHE A 24 25.51 -5.54 16.02
C PHE A 24 25.64 -6.60 14.92
N ASN A 25 25.28 -7.84 15.23
CA ASN A 25 25.17 -8.91 14.24
C ASN A 25 23.68 -9.13 13.95
N PHE A 26 23.15 -8.48 12.90
CA PHE A 26 21.74 -8.62 12.52
C PHE A 26 21.53 -9.89 11.70
N ASN A 27 20.44 -10.61 12.00
CA ASN A 27 20.07 -11.81 11.28
C ASN A 27 19.16 -11.46 10.09
N TYR A 28 19.77 -11.15 8.93
CA TYR A 28 19.04 -10.83 7.71
C TYR A 28 18.16 -11.99 7.19
N GLY A 29 18.50 -13.24 7.52
CA GLY A 29 17.67 -14.40 7.21
C GLY A 29 16.34 -14.38 7.95
N ASP A 30 16.39 -14.07 9.25
CA ASP A 30 15.19 -13.92 10.08
C ASP A 30 14.35 -12.69 9.68
N ALA A 31 15.00 -11.58 9.30
CA ALA A 31 14.31 -10.41 8.76
C ALA A 31 13.55 -10.74 7.47
N LEU A 32 14.19 -11.48 6.55
CA LEU A 32 13.58 -11.94 5.31
C LEU A 32 12.41 -12.91 5.56
N ASP A 33 12.60 -13.92 6.42
CA ASP A 33 11.55 -14.89 6.75
C ASP A 33 10.30 -14.20 7.30
N LYS A 34 10.50 -13.17 8.14
CA LYS A 34 9.42 -12.32 8.63
C LYS A 34 8.81 -11.49 7.51
N SER A 35 9.58 -10.86 6.63
CA SER A 35 9.02 -10.15 5.47
C SER A 35 8.18 -11.06 4.56
N LEU A 36 8.50 -12.35 4.45
CA LEU A 36 7.64 -13.32 3.76
C LEU A 36 6.35 -13.61 4.53
N LEU A 37 6.38 -13.66 5.87
CA LEU A 37 5.18 -13.75 6.70
C LEU A 37 4.28 -12.52 6.56
N PHE A 38 4.85 -11.33 6.31
CA PHE A 38 4.07 -10.13 6.01
C PHE A 38 3.23 -10.33 4.74
N PHE A 39 3.82 -10.83 3.65
CA PHE A 39 3.03 -11.14 2.46
C PHE A 39 1.95 -12.19 2.74
N GLU A 40 2.21 -13.21 3.57
CA GLU A 40 1.14 -14.14 3.99
C GLU A 40 0.02 -13.46 4.79
N ALA A 41 0.37 -12.46 5.60
CA ALA A 41 -0.56 -11.65 6.38
C ALA A 41 -1.38 -10.69 5.50
N GLN A 42 -0.91 -10.35 4.30
CA GLN A 42 -1.63 -9.53 3.31
C GLN A 42 -2.55 -10.32 2.39
N ARG A 43 -2.52 -11.67 2.40
CA ARG A 43 -3.32 -12.50 1.46
C ARG A 43 -4.82 -12.19 1.56
N SER A 44 -5.47 -11.98 0.42
CA SER A 44 -6.93 -11.94 0.30
C SER A 44 -7.43 -13.24 -0.33
N GLY A 45 -8.72 -13.53 -0.21
CA GLY A 45 -9.34 -14.74 -0.76
C GLY A 45 -9.28 -15.94 0.18
N LYS A 46 -9.35 -17.13 -0.41
CA LYS A 46 -9.26 -18.39 0.32
C LYS A 46 -7.80 -18.69 0.69
N LEU A 47 -7.53 -18.84 1.98
CA LEU A 47 -6.20 -19.10 2.49
C LEU A 47 -5.82 -20.58 2.30
N PRO A 48 -4.55 -20.89 2.01
CA PRO A 48 -4.11 -22.27 1.84
C PRO A 48 -4.07 -23.01 3.19
N GLY A 49 -4.26 -24.33 3.17
CA GLY A 49 -4.27 -25.13 4.41
C GLY A 49 -2.97 -25.08 5.23
N ASN A 50 -1.85 -24.70 4.60
CA ASN A 50 -0.54 -24.51 5.22
C ASN A 50 -0.25 -23.04 5.61
N GLN A 51 -1.23 -22.14 5.59
CA GLN A 51 -1.08 -20.73 5.99
C GLN A 51 -0.41 -20.62 7.37
N ARG A 52 0.69 -19.86 7.47
CA ARG A 52 1.45 -19.74 8.73
C ARG A 52 0.86 -18.68 9.66
N VAL A 53 0.32 -17.61 9.10
CA VAL A 53 -0.32 -16.51 9.84
C VAL A 53 -1.72 -16.94 10.28
N LYS A 54 -1.83 -17.48 11.51
CA LYS A 54 -3.04 -18.14 12.03
C LYS A 54 -4.16 -17.18 12.46
N TRP A 55 -3.84 -15.91 12.66
CA TRP A 55 -4.84 -14.91 13.05
C TRP A 55 -5.67 -14.39 11.86
N ARG A 56 -5.28 -14.74 10.62
CA ARG A 56 -6.02 -14.47 9.38
C ARG A 56 -6.96 -15.61 9.01
N GLY A 57 -8.10 -15.27 8.43
CA GLY A 57 -9.07 -16.19 7.83
C GLY A 57 -9.38 -15.87 6.37
N ASP A 58 -10.26 -16.68 5.77
CA ASP A 58 -10.75 -16.48 4.41
C ASP A 58 -11.51 -15.14 4.31
N SER A 59 -11.17 -14.31 3.33
CA SER A 59 -11.76 -12.96 3.17
C SER A 59 -11.95 -12.60 1.69
N GLY A 60 -12.77 -11.59 1.37
CA GLY A 60 -12.95 -11.13 -0.02
C GLY A 60 -13.46 -12.22 -0.99
N LEU A 61 -14.26 -13.17 -0.50
CA LEU A 61 -14.70 -14.35 -1.26
C LEU A 61 -15.72 -14.05 -2.36
N THR A 62 -16.24 -12.82 -2.40
CA THR A 62 -17.19 -12.34 -3.41
C THR A 62 -16.56 -11.36 -4.40
N ASP A 63 -15.24 -11.21 -4.36
CA ASP A 63 -14.48 -10.32 -5.22
C ASP A 63 -14.73 -10.62 -6.72
N GLY A 64 -15.21 -9.62 -7.46
CA GLY A 64 -15.53 -9.73 -8.88
C GLY A 64 -16.94 -10.25 -9.22
N TYR A 65 -17.74 -10.64 -8.21
CA TYR A 65 -19.08 -11.20 -8.42
C TYR A 65 -20.01 -10.26 -9.22
N GLN A 66 -20.02 -8.96 -8.92
CA GLN A 66 -20.87 -7.97 -9.62
C GLN A 66 -20.51 -7.87 -11.13
N GLN A 67 -19.25 -8.15 -11.47
CA GLN A 67 -18.68 -8.10 -12.81
C GLN A 67 -18.70 -9.48 -13.49
N LYS A 68 -19.29 -10.50 -12.82
CA LYS A 68 -19.40 -11.89 -13.30
C LYS A 68 -18.05 -12.54 -13.58
N VAL A 69 -17.02 -12.16 -12.83
CA VAL A 69 -15.66 -12.73 -12.89
C VAL A 69 -15.23 -13.19 -11.50
N ASN A 70 -14.29 -14.12 -11.43
CA ASN A 70 -13.69 -14.52 -10.17
C ASN A 70 -12.39 -13.72 -9.95
N LEU A 71 -12.42 -12.76 -9.03
CA LEU A 71 -11.25 -11.97 -8.64
C LEU A 71 -10.81 -12.25 -7.20
N VAL A 72 -11.26 -13.37 -6.61
CA VAL A 72 -10.85 -13.85 -5.28
C VAL A 72 -9.36 -14.18 -5.29
N GLY A 73 -8.63 -13.76 -4.24
CA GLY A 73 -7.17 -13.93 -4.14
C GLY A 73 -6.42 -12.59 -4.11
N GLY A 74 -5.11 -12.62 -4.34
CA GLY A 74 -4.25 -11.43 -4.36
C GLY A 74 -3.84 -10.94 -2.95
N TYR A 75 -3.33 -9.71 -2.87
CA TYR A 75 -2.85 -9.10 -1.64
C TYR A 75 -3.56 -7.78 -1.34
N TYR A 76 -3.92 -7.54 -0.09
CA TYR A 76 -4.28 -6.19 0.37
C TYR A 76 -3.06 -5.29 0.35
N ASP A 77 -3.27 -4.02 -0.01
CA ASP A 77 -2.19 -3.09 -0.33
C ASP A 77 -1.38 -2.67 0.89
N ALA A 78 -2.04 -2.23 1.96
CA ALA A 78 -1.38 -1.78 3.18
C ALA A 78 -2.12 -2.24 4.46
N GLY A 79 -2.52 -1.31 5.33
CA GLY A 79 -3.34 -1.60 6.51
C GLY A 79 -4.84 -1.65 6.23
N ASP A 80 -5.22 -1.46 4.97
CA ASP A 80 -6.56 -1.46 4.41
C ASP A 80 -6.89 -2.81 3.74
N HIS A 81 -8.05 -2.90 3.09
CA HIS A 81 -8.45 -4.09 2.37
C HIS A 81 -8.70 -3.83 0.87
N VAL A 82 -8.24 -2.69 0.36
CA VAL A 82 -8.23 -2.44 -1.07
C VAL A 82 -7.11 -3.26 -1.72
N LYS A 83 -7.39 -3.81 -2.89
CA LYS A 83 -6.39 -4.41 -3.77
C LYS A 83 -6.06 -3.40 -4.88
N PHE A 84 -5.19 -2.46 -4.59
CA PHE A 84 -4.31 -1.87 -5.60
C PHE A 84 -3.15 -2.86 -5.75
N GLY A 85 -2.54 -3.21 -6.85
CA GLY A 85 -2.87 -3.01 -8.20
C GLY A 85 -1.61 -2.77 -9.02
N LEU A 86 -1.41 -1.51 -9.39
CA LEU A 86 -0.11 -0.99 -9.77
C LEU A 86 0.97 -1.28 -8.68
N PRO A 87 0.77 -0.92 -7.39
CA PRO A 87 1.76 -1.23 -6.35
C PRO A 87 1.93 -2.73 -6.09
N MET A 88 0.86 -3.51 -6.25
CA MET A 88 0.93 -4.98 -6.16
C MET A 88 1.79 -5.55 -7.30
N ALA A 89 1.54 -5.12 -8.54
CA ALA A 89 2.30 -5.54 -9.72
C ALA A 89 3.78 -5.23 -9.54
N TYR A 90 4.10 -3.99 -9.14
CA TYR A 90 5.45 -3.58 -8.81
C TYR A 90 6.09 -4.48 -7.73
N SER A 91 5.37 -4.76 -6.64
CA SER A 91 5.85 -5.62 -5.55
C SER A 91 6.22 -7.01 -6.05
N VAL A 92 5.39 -7.62 -6.91
CA VAL A 92 5.70 -8.93 -7.49
C VAL A 92 6.83 -8.86 -8.50
N THR A 93 6.95 -7.79 -9.30
CA THR A 93 8.12 -7.59 -10.16
C THR A 93 9.39 -7.56 -9.31
N MET A 94 9.39 -6.82 -8.21
CA MET A 94 10.54 -6.68 -7.32
C MET A 94 10.88 -7.98 -6.59
N LEU A 95 9.88 -8.68 -6.04
CA LEU A 95 10.07 -10.00 -5.41
C LEU A 95 10.62 -11.02 -6.42
N SER A 96 10.06 -11.04 -7.63
CA SER A 96 10.52 -11.94 -8.70
C SER A 96 11.92 -11.59 -9.15
N TRP A 97 12.25 -10.31 -9.29
CA TRP A 97 13.60 -9.86 -9.63
C TRP A 97 14.59 -10.27 -8.54
N GLY A 98 14.25 -10.03 -7.27
CA GLY A 98 15.04 -10.50 -6.12
C GLY A 98 15.26 -12.01 -6.15
N ALA A 99 14.22 -12.80 -6.42
CA ALA A 99 14.32 -14.25 -6.57
C ALA A 99 15.15 -14.68 -7.79
N ILE A 100 15.14 -13.94 -8.90
CA ILE A 100 15.99 -14.25 -10.06
C ILE A 100 17.46 -14.00 -9.75
N GLU A 101 17.79 -12.88 -9.11
CA GLU A 101 19.18 -12.49 -8.85
C GLU A 101 19.75 -13.24 -7.62
N TYR A 102 18.91 -13.54 -6.61
CA TYR A 102 19.33 -14.09 -5.32
C TYR A 102 18.68 -15.44 -4.95
N GLY A 103 17.91 -16.07 -5.85
CA GLY A 103 17.07 -17.25 -5.55
C GLY A 103 17.78 -18.53 -5.13
N LYS A 104 19.12 -18.61 -5.21
CA LYS A 104 19.86 -19.66 -4.50
C LYS A 104 19.73 -19.55 -2.97
N SER A 105 19.26 -18.39 -2.47
CA SER A 105 19.11 -18.05 -1.06
C SER A 105 17.65 -17.80 -0.63
N MET A 106 16.65 -17.88 -1.53
CA MET A 106 15.25 -17.52 -1.24
C MET A 106 14.28 -18.35 -2.09
N MET A 107 13.32 -19.08 -1.49
CA MET A 107 12.29 -19.81 -2.25
C MET A 107 10.86 -19.56 -1.73
N ASP A 108 9.98 -19.31 -2.71
CA ASP A 108 8.50 -19.43 -2.83
C ASP A 108 7.55 -18.22 -2.53
N LEU A 109 6.68 -17.92 -3.55
CA LEU A 109 5.21 -17.65 -3.53
C LEU A 109 4.70 -16.48 -4.42
N ASN A 110 3.39 -16.49 -4.72
CA ASN A 110 2.80 -16.00 -5.99
C ASN A 110 1.31 -15.50 -5.91
N GLN A 111 0.89 -14.66 -6.89
CA GLN A 111 -0.47 -14.25 -7.40
C GLN A 111 -1.17 -12.92 -6.97
N MET A 112 -1.88 -12.25 -7.92
CA MET A 112 -2.40 -10.84 -7.88
C MET A 112 -3.70 -10.54 -8.69
N GLY A 113 -4.38 -9.42 -8.36
CA GLY A 113 -5.43 -8.70 -9.14
C GLY A 113 -6.10 -7.52 -8.36
N HIS A 114 -6.68 -6.49 -9.04
CA HIS A 114 -7.32 -5.32 -8.39
C HIS A 114 -8.78 -5.54 -7.99
N VAL A 115 -9.16 -5.17 -6.75
CA VAL A 115 -10.55 -5.19 -6.23
C VAL A 115 -10.72 -4.27 -5.01
N GLY A 116 -11.75 -3.43 -5.01
CA GLY A 116 -12.12 -2.58 -3.86
C GLY A 116 -12.25 -1.11 -4.23
N ASP A 117 -13.02 -0.37 -3.43
CA ASP A 117 -13.20 1.07 -3.53
C ASP A 117 -12.50 1.74 -2.33
N GLY A 118 -11.54 2.63 -2.62
CA GLY A 118 -10.63 3.18 -1.60
C GLY A 118 -11.32 3.99 -0.52
N ASP A 119 -12.26 4.85 -0.92
CA ASP A 119 -12.99 5.71 0.02
C ASP A 119 -13.83 4.87 0.97
N SER A 120 -14.68 3.97 0.46
CA SER A 120 -15.55 3.15 1.30
C SER A 120 -14.81 2.17 2.20
N ASP A 121 -13.67 1.62 1.76
CA ASP A 121 -12.83 0.73 2.58
C ASP A 121 -12.11 1.51 3.69
N HIS A 122 -11.59 2.70 3.37
CA HIS A 122 -10.87 3.53 4.33
C HIS A 122 -11.79 4.11 5.41
N TYR A 123 -13.09 4.22 5.14
CA TYR A 123 -14.12 4.62 6.12
C TYR A 123 -14.51 3.54 7.14
N CYS A 124 -14.04 2.30 6.97
CA CYS A 124 -14.33 1.21 7.88
C CYS A 124 -13.08 0.67 8.54
N TRP A 125 -13.14 0.44 9.86
CA TRP A 125 -12.09 -0.26 10.61
C TRP A 125 -12.68 -1.56 11.11
N GLU A 126 -12.66 -2.59 10.27
CA GLU A 126 -13.20 -3.92 10.57
C GLU A 126 -12.17 -4.99 10.20
N ARG A 127 -12.43 -6.26 10.51
CA ARG A 127 -11.56 -7.36 10.04
C ARG A 127 -11.83 -7.62 8.57
N ALA A 128 -10.82 -8.10 7.83
CA ALA A 128 -10.97 -8.49 6.44
C ALA A 128 -12.08 -9.54 6.26
N GLU A 129 -12.20 -10.46 7.22
CA GLU A 129 -13.19 -11.54 7.26
C GLU A 129 -14.62 -11.02 7.55
N ASP A 130 -14.74 -9.85 8.19
CA ASP A 130 -16.01 -9.22 8.57
C ASP A 130 -16.49 -8.16 7.57
N MET A 131 -15.77 -7.95 6.46
CA MET A 131 -16.03 -6.86 5.55
C MET A 131 -17.47 -6.85 5.05
N THR A 132 -18.13 -5.69 5.19
CA THR A 132 -19.49 -5.45 4.67
C THR A 132 -19.54 -4.34 3.62
N THR A 133 -18.41 -3.67 3.37
CA THR A 133 -18.29 -2.58 2.39
C THR A 133 -18.43 -3.07 0.94
N PRO A 134 -18.92 -2.23 0.02
CA PRO A 134 -18.92 -2.54 -1.40
C PRO A 134 -17.50 -2.77 -1.94
N ARG A 135 -17.26 -3.91 -2.60
CA ARG A 135 -15.97 -4.25 -3.22
C ARG A 135 -16.06 -4.19 -4.74
N THR A 136 -16.33 -3.00 -5.25
CA THR A 136 -16.44 -2.75 -6.69
C THR A 136 -15.15 -3.13 -7.39
N ALA A 137 -15.23 -3.94 -8.44
CA ALA A 137 -14.08 -4.23 -9.28
C ALA A 137 -14.04 -3.26 -10.47
N TYR A 138 -12.90 -2.61 -10.62
CA TYR A 138 -12.57 -1.74 -11.76
C TYR A 138 -11.67 -2.49 -12.73
N LYS A 139 -11.74 -2.14 -14.01
CA LYS A 139 -10.97 -2.80 -15.07
C LYS A 139 -10.46 -1.79 -16.07
N LEU A 140 -9.44 -2.20 -16.82
CA LEU A 140 -9.02 -1.54 -18.05
C LEU A 140 -9.63 -2.26 -19.26
N ASP A 141 -9.92 -1.49 -20.30
CA ASP A 141 -10.32 -2.01 -21.60
C ASP A 141 -9.88 -1.05 -22.72
N THR A 142 -10.28 -1.33 -23.95
CA THR A 142 -9.85 -0.54 -25.12
C THR A 142 -10.41 0.87 -25.14
N GLU A 143 -11.50 1.14 -24.41
CA GLU A 143 -12.12 2.46 -24.27
C GLU A 143 -11.60 3.20 -23.02
N HIS A 144 -11.17 2.43 -22.01
CA HIS A 144 -10.57 2.91 -20.76
C HIS A 144 -9.19 2.29 -20.55
N PRO A 145 -8.15 2.74 -21.29
CA PRO A 145 -6.82 2.16 -21.25
C PRO A 145 -6.01 2.52 -19.99
N GLY A 146 -4.90 1.82 -19.77
CA GLY A 146 -3.96 2.08 -18.68
C GLY A 146 -2.64 1.36 -18.93
N SER A 147 -1.78 1.99 -19.73
CA SER A 147 -0.50 1.43 -20.21
C SER A 147 0.51 1.23 -19.11
N ASP A 148 0.52 2.11 -18.12
CA ASP A 148 1.30 2.01 -16.89
C ASP A 148 0.94 0.73 -16.14
N LEU A 149 -0.32 0.57 -15.73
CA LEU A 149 -0.77 -0.60 -14.98
C LEU A 149 -0.63 -1.90 -15.79
N ALA A 150 -1.06 -1.90 -17.05
CA ALA A 150 -0.93 -3.08 -17.90
C ALA A 150 0.55 -3.43 -18.20
N GLY A 151 1.40 -2.41 -18.37
CA GLY A 151 2.84 -2.54 -18.57
C GLY A 151 3.53 -3.14 -17.34
N GLU A 152 3.28 -2.60 -16.14
CA GLU A 152 3.87 -3.14 -14.91
C GLU A 152 3.37 -4.57 -14.63
N THR A 153 2.10 -4.87 -14.91
CA THR A 153 1.57 -6.24 -14.78
C THR A 153 2.23 -7.19 -15.79
N ALA A 154 2.51 -6.74 -17.01
CA ALA A 154 3.26 -7.51 -18.00
C ALA A 154 4.70 -7.76 -17.54
N ALA A 155 5.37 -6.75 -16.97
CA ALA A 155 6.70 -6.88 -16.38
C ALA A 155 6.71 -7.90 -15.23
N ALA A 156 5.75 -7.82 -14.32
CA ALA A 156 5.60 -8.74 -13.19
C ALA A 156 5.43 -10.19 -13.66
N MET A 157 4.54 -10.44 -14.63
CA MET A 157 4.32 -11.79 -15.17
C MET A 157 5.54 -12.31 -15.94
N ALA A 158 6.22 -11.45 -16.70
CA ALA A 158 7.45 -11.83 -17.41
C ALA A 158 8.59 -12.16 -16.43
N ALA A 159 8.80 -11.35 -15.38
CA ALA A 159 9.77 -11.63 -14.33
C ALA A 159 9.41 -12.92 -13.57
N ALA A 160 8.16 -13.07 -13.12
CA ALA A 160 7.69 -14.27 -12.45
C ALA A 160 7.88 -15.52 -13.33
N SER A 161 7.66 -15.42 -14.65
CA SER A 161 7.87 -16.55 -15.56
C SER A 161 9.32 -17.07 -15.52
N LEU A 162 10.32 -16.18 -15.40
CA LEU A 162 11.72 -16.56 -15.24
C LEU A 162 11.97 -17.22 -13.88
N ALA A 163 11.42 -16.64 -12.80
CA ALA A 163 11.57 -17.17 -11.45
C ALA A 163 10.97 -18.58 -11.31
N PHE A 164 9.79 -18.82 -11.90
CA PHE A 164 9.11 -20.11 -11.86
C PHE A 164 9.63 -21.13 -12.87
N ARG A 165 10.40 -20.72 -13.88
CA ARG A 165 10.88 -21.61 -14.95
C ARG A 165 11.54 -22.91 -14.43
N PRO A 166 12.41 -22.88 -13.39
CA PRO A 166 13.06 -24.08 -12.88
C PRO A 166 12.12 -25.00 -12.08
N TYR A 167 11.03 -24.46 -11.53
CA TYR A 167 10.15 -25.16 -10.58
C TYR A 167 8.83 -25.61 -11.19
N ASN A 168 8.29 -24.82 -12.13
CA ASN A 168 7.03 -25.09 -12.80
C ASN A 168 7.01 -24.46 -14.20
N SER A 169 7.48 -25.22 -15.19
CA SER A 169 7.60 -24.76 -16.58
C SER A 169 6.23 -24.46 -17.21
N SER A 170 5.20 -25.26 -16.96
CA SER A 170 3.85 -25.02 -17.49
C SER A 170 3.25 -23.71 -16.97
N TYR A 171 3.46 -23.41 -15.69
CA TYR A 171 2.99 -22.15 -15.10
C TYR A 171 3.83 -20.95 -15.57
N SER A 172 5.15 -21.13 -15.73
CA SER A 172 6.04 -20.17 -16.38
C SER A 172 5.56 -19.80 -17.79
N ASP A 173 5.21 -20.80 -18.62
CA ASP A 173 4.71 -20.58 -19.98
C ASP A 173 3.36 -19.83 -19.96
N LEU A 174 2.46 -20.16 -19.03
CA LEU A 174 1.18 -19.45 -18.87
C LEU A 174 1.37 -17.98 -18.48
N LEU A 175 2.25 -17.70 -17.51
CA LEU A 175 2.60 -16.33 -17.12
C LEU A 175 3.14 -15.54 -18.32
N LEU A 176 4.00 -16.18 -19.12
CA LEU A 176 4.60 -15.53 -20.28
C LEU A 176 3.57 -15.24 -21.39
N VAL A 177 2.58 -16.11 -21.60
CA VAL A 177 1.47 -15.84 -22.53
C VAL A 177 0.71 -14.59 -22.11
N HIS A 178 0.34 -14.48 -20.83
CA HIS A 178 -0.39 -13.31 -20.33
C HIS A 178 0.46 -12.03 -20.32
N ALA A 179 1.76 -12.13 -20.00
CA ALA A 179 2.69 -11.01 -20.08
C ALA A 179 2.71 -10.39 -21.49
N LYS A 180 2.76 -11.23 -22.53
CA LYS A 180 2.74 -10.78 -23.94
C LYS A 180 1.41 -10.12 -24.31
N GLN A 181 0.29 -10.68 -23.87
CA GLN A 181 -1.05 -10.12 -24.12
C GLN A 181 -1.22 -8.74 -23.46
N LEU A 182 -0.79 -8.61 -22.20
CA LEU A 182 -0.86 -7.37 -21.44
C LEU A 182 0.05 -6.29 -22.04
N PHE A 183 1.26 -6.64 -22.44
CA PHE A 183 2.16 -5.69 -23.12
C PHE A 183 1.57 -5.23 -24.46
N TRP A 184 1.03 -6.14 -25.27
CA TRP A 184 0.35 -5.77 -26.51
C TRP A 184 -0.79 -4.80 -26.25
N PHE A 185 -1.62 -5.04 -25.23
CA PHE A 185 -2.70 -4.14 -24.84
C PHE A 185 -2.17 -2.78 -24.39
N ALA A 186 -1.16 -2.76 -23.50
CA ALA A 186 -0.55 -1.56 -22.96
C ALA A 186 0.04 -0.64 -24.05
N ASP A 187 0.74 -1.21 -25.02
CA ASP A 187 1.34 -0.44 -26.10
C ASP A 187 0.31 0.01 -27.15
N ARG A 188 -0.67 -0.85 -27.45
CA ARG A 188 -1.69 -0.59 -28.48
C ARG A 188 -2.72 0.46 -28.05
N PHE A 189 -3.14 0.43 -26.78
CA PHE A 189 -4.16 1.31 -26.23
C PHE A 189 -3.53 2.19 -25.15
N ARG A 190 -3.00 3.34 -25.57
CA ARG A 190 -2.20 4.19 -24.69
C ARG A 190 -3.03 5.12 -23.81
N GLY A 191 -2.76 5.12 -22.52
CA GLY A 191 -3.39 6.01 -21.54
C GLY A 191 -2.89 5.74 -20.12
N LEU A 192 -3.14 6.67 -19.20
CA LEU A 192 -2.84 6.48 -17.77
C LEU A 192 -3.97 5.70 -17.11
N PHE A 193 -3.67 4.70 -16.30
CA PHE A 193 -4.72 3.92 -15.64
C PHE A 193 -5.57 4.79 -14.70
N THR A 194 -5.01 5.85 -14.13
CA THR A 194 -5.73 6.77 -13.24
C THR A 194 -6.76 7.64 -13.95
N ASP A 195 -6.70 7.76 -15.28
CA ASP A 195 -7.75 8.42 -16.06
C ASP A 195 -8.93 7.47 -16.33
N SER A 196 -8.69 6.15 -16.24
CA SER A 196 -9.67 5.09 -16.43
C SER A 196 -10.28 4.59 -15.11
N ILE A 197 -9.47 4.54 -14.05
CA ILE A 197 -9.85 4.11 -12.69
C ILE A 197 -9.68 5.32 -11.77
N LEU A 198 -10.67 6.23 -11.82
CA LEU A 198 -10.60 7.53 -11.15
C LEU A 198 -10.41 7.44 -9.63
N CYS A 199 -10.96 6.41 -8.99
CA CYS A 199 -10.80 6.22 -7.54
C CYS A 199 -9.34 5.99 -7.13
N ALA A 200 -8.48 5.49 -8.02
CA ALA A 200 -7.06 5.27 -7.71
C ALA A 200 -6.25 6.57 -7.70
N LYS A 201 -6.76 7.66 -8.29
CA LYS A 201 -6.03 8.92 -8.47
C LYS A 201 -5.64 9.57 -7.14
N GLU A 202 -6.45 9.40 -6.11
CA GLU A 202 -6.19 9.98 -4.78
C GLU A 202 -5.21 9.15 -3.93
N PHE A 203 -4.86 7.94 -4.38
CA PHE A 203 -3.98 7.02 -3.65
C PHE A 203 -2.66 6.76 -4.41
N TYR A 204 -2.76 6.35 -5.67
CA TYR A 204 -1.63 5.99 -6.55
C TYR A 204 -1.76 6.73 -7.89
N THR A 205 -1.36 8.00 -7.91
CA THR A 205 -1.30 8.79 -9.14
C THR A 205 -0.16 8.30 -10.03
N SER A 206 -0.43 8.05 -11.31
CA SER A 206 0.63 7.79 -12.28
C SER A 206 1.19 9.09 -12.88
N SER A 207 2.52 9.22 -12.93
CA SER A 207 3.20 10.34 -13.59
C SER A 207 3.40 10.14 -15.10
N GLY A 208 3.23 8.90 -15.59
CA GLY A 208 3.49 8.51 -16.97
C GLY A 208 3.34 7.00 -17.19
N TYR A 209 3.51 6.56 -18.44
CA TYR A 209 3.52 5.12 -18.78
C TYR A 209 4.70 4.72 -19.68
N SER A 210 5.53 5.68 -20.06
CA SER A 210 6.62 5.48 -21.03
C SER A 210 7.68 4.54 -20.47
N ASP A 211 8.02 4.71 -19.20
CA ASP A 211 8.94 3.84 -18.48
C ASP A 211 8.37 2.45 -18.23
N GLU A 212 7.09 2.29 -17.89
CA GLU A 212 6.45 0.97 -17.75
C GLU A 212 6.45 0.21 -19.07
N LEU A 213 6.26 0.87 -20.22
CA LEU A 213 6.37 0.23 -21.54
C LEU A 213 7.80 -0.23 -21.84
N LEU A 214 8.81 0.60 -21.55
CA LEU A 214 10.21 0.20 -21.71
C LEU A 214 10.59 -0.93 -20.73
N TRP A 215 10.06 -0.87 -19.51
CA TRP A 215 10.26 -1.85 -18.45
C TRP A 215 9.66 -3.22 -18.78
N ALA A 216 8.40 -3.25 -19.20
CA ALA A 216 7.72 -4.45 -19.67
C ALA A 216 8.44 -5.10 -20.85
N ALA A 217 8.81 -4.31 -21.87
CA ALA A 217 9.56 -4.80 -23.02
C ALA A 217 10.93 -5.36 -22.61
N THR A 218 11.63 -4.70 -21.68
CA THR A 218 12.93 -5.18 -21.16
C THR A 218 12.77 -6.54 -20.45
N TRP A 219 11.75 -6.70 -19.61
CA TRP A 219 11.47 -7.98 -18.96
C TRP A 219 11.03 -9.08 -19.93
N LEU A 220 10.18 -8.75 -20.90
CA LEU A 220 9.79 -9.68 -21.96
C LEU A 220 10.98 -10.13 -22.79
N TYR A 221 11.91 -9.24 -23.13
CA TYR A 221 13.17 -9.62 -23.76
C TYR A 221 13.98 -10.57 -22.88
N ARG A 222 14.15 -10.27 -21.59
CA ARG A 222 14.86 -11.16 -20.66
C ARG A 222 14.23 -12.55 -20.60
N ALA A 223 12.90 -12.62 -20.55
CA ALA A 223 12.13 -13.86 -20.43
C ALA A 223 12.08 -14.71 -21.72
N THR A 224 12.03 -14.06 -22.88
CA THR A 224 11.79 -14.73 -24.17
C THR A 224 13.02 -14.86 -25.06
N LYS A 225 13.99 -13.95 -24.90
CA LYS A 225 15.07 -13.68 -25.87
C LYS A 225 14.57 -13.29 -27.27
N ASP A 226 13.32 -12.85 -27.38
CA ASP A 226 12.75 -12.34 -28.63
C ASP A 226 13.27 -10.91 -28.88
N GLU A 227 14.10 -10.78 -29.91
CA GLU A 227 14.76 -9.53 -30.29
C GLU A 227 13.77 -8.40 -30.64
N SER A 228 12.50 -8.71 -30.97
CA SER A 228 11.49 -7.68 -31.21
C SER A 228 11.26 -6.77 -29.99
N TYR A 229 11.36 -7.32 -28.76
CA TYR A 229 11.25 -6.54 -27.53
C TYR A 229 12.48 -5.68 -27.28
N LEU A 230 13.68 -6.21 -27.53
CA LEU A 230 14.91 -5.41 -27.42
C LEU A 230 14.91 -4.27 -28.44
N LYS A 231 14.49 -4.57 -29.67
CA LYS A 231 14.28 -3.56 -30.71
C LYS A 231 13.28 -2.49 -30.28
N TYR A 232 12.15 -2.88 -29.69
CA TYR A 232 11.15 -1.94 -29.19
C TYR A 232 11.75 -0.96 -28.18
N VAL A 233 12.49 -1.47 -27.19
CA VAL A 233 13.17 -0.64 -26.18
C VAL A 233 14.15 0.33 -26.85
N VAL A 234 14.90 -0.15 -27.82
CA VAL A 234 15.93 0.63 -28.53
C VAL A 234 15.34 1.71 -29.43
N ASP A 235 14.32 1.37 -30.21
CA ASP A 235 13.64 2.31 -31.12
C ASP A 235 12.95 3.45 -30.34
N ASN A 236 12.44 3.14 -29.14
CA ASN A 236 11.72 4.11 -28.31
C ASN A 236 12.62 4.79 -27.26
N ALA A 237 13.91 4.46 -27.20
CA ALA A 237 14.79 4.84 -26.11
C ALA A 237 14.85 6.35 -25.82
N ALA A 238 14.92 7.16 -26.89
CA ALA A 238 14.98 8.61 -26.76
C ALA A 238 13.59 9.23 -26.56
N THR A 239 12.59 8.78 -27.34
CA THR A 239 11.24 9.36 -27.36
C THR A 239 10.47 9.07 -26.08
N MET A 240 10.70 7.91 -25.47
CA MET A 240 10.13 7.52 -24.18
C MET A 240 11.05 7.88 -23.01
N GLY A 241 12.12 8.67 -23.21
CA GLY A 241 12.95 9.17 -22.10
C GLY A 241 13.93 8.17 -21.48
N GLY A 242 13.97 6.91 -21.93
CA GLY A 242 14.89 5.88 -21.43
C GLY A 242 16.37 6.25 -21.46
N THR A 243 16.81 6.96 -22.52
CA THR A 243 18.18 7.50 -22.66
C THR A 243 18.26 9.02 -22.47
N GLY A 244 17.18 9.62 -21.96
CA GLY A 244 17.02 11.06 -21.78
C GLY A 244 17.80 11.61 -20.57
N TRP A 245 17.11 12.39 -19.73
CA TRP A 245 17.73 13.01 -18.56
C TRP A 245 18.14 11.98 -17.51
N ALA A 246 19.09 12.37 -16.65
CA ALA A 246 19.45 11.56 -15.50
C ALA A 246 18.24 11.39 -14.57
N VAL A 247 17.99 10.15 -14.20
CA VAL A 247 16.88 9.75 -13.33
C VAL A 247 17.27 9.99 -11.87
N LYS A 248 16.27 10.30 -11.03
CA LYS A 248 16.50 10.67 -9.62
C LYS A 248 16.00 9.63 -8.63
N GLU A 249 15.21 8.67 -9.09
CA GLU A 249 14.51 7.69 -8.25
C GLU A 249 14.19 6.39 -9.01
N PHE A 250 13.85 5.36 -8.26
CA PHE A 250 13.27 4.10 -8.74
C PHE A 250 12.14 3.70 -7.78
N SER A 251 10.91 3.58 -8.28
CA SER A 251 9.72 3.42 -7.43
C SER A 251 8.57 2.71 -8.15
N TRP A 252 7.43 2.56 -7.47
CA TRP A 252 6.18 2.06 -8.04
C TRP A 252 5.63 2.93 -9.19
N ASP A 253 6.11 4.18 -9.33
CA ASP A 253 5.71 5.13 -10.38
C ASP A 253 6.82 5.38 -11.42
N ASN A 254 8.11 5.18 -11.08
CA ASN A 254 9.23 5.48 -11.98
C ASN A 254 10.18 4.28 -12.16
N LYS A 255 10.26 3.74 -13.39
CA LYS A 255 11.05 2.52 -13.71
C LYS A 255 12.34 2.77 -14.47
N TYR A 256 12.66 4.00 -14.86
CA TYR A 256 13.79 4.27 -15.77
C TYR A 256 15.14 3.76 -15.24
N ALA A 257 15.42 3.95 -13.95
CA ALA A 257 16.67 3.46 -13.34
C ALA A 257 16.78 1.93 -13.45
N GLY A 258 15.67 1.21 -13.21
CA GLY A 258 15.59 -0.24 -13.38
C GLY A 258 15.83 -0.67 -14.83
N VAL A 259 15.18 -0.01 -15.80
CA VAL A 259 15.38 -0.25 -17.24
C VAL A 259 16.85 -0.07 -17.62
N GLN A 260 17.46 1.05 -17.21
CA GLN A 260 18.86 1.38 -17.51
C GLN A 260 19.82 0.32 -16.96
N ILE A 261 19.61 -0.14 -15.73
CA ILE A 261 20.43 -1.20 -15.11
C ILE A 261 20.25 -2.55 -15.84
N LEU A 262 19.01 -2.96 -16.12
CA LEU A 262 18.76 -4.23 -16.80
C LEU A 262 19.35 -4.28 -18.21
N LEU A 263 19.25 -3.20 -18.97
CA LEU A 263 19.83 -3.11 -20.31
C LEU A 263 21.36 -3.04 -20.28
N SER A 264 21.94 -2.48 -19.22
CA SER A 264 23.38 -2.56 -18.97
C SER A 264 23.82 -4.01 -18.79
N LYS A 265 23.03 -4.82 -18.06
CA LYS A 265 23.29 -6.25 -17.92
C LYS A 265 23.21 -6.97 -19.27
N VAL A 266 22.20 -6.69 -20.10
CA VAL A 266 22.10 -7.27 -21.47
C VAL A 266 23.37 -6.98 -22.28
N LEU A 267 23.87 -5.75 -22.22
CA LEU A 267 25.11 -5.33 -22.87
C LEU A 267 26.33 -6.08 -22.32
N MET A 268 26.46 -6.18 -20.99
CA MET A 268 27.57 -6.86 -20.31
C MET A 268 27.58 -8.37 -20.58
N ASP A 269 26.41 -8.98 -20.72
CA ASP A 269 26.25 -10.40 -21.07
C ASP A 269 26.58 -10.66 -22.56
N GLY A 270 26.99 -9.63 -23.32
CA GLY A 270 27.39 -9.75 -24.73
C GLY A 270 26.22 -9.79 -25.72
N ASN A 271 24.99 -9.58 -25.26
CA ASN A 271 23.77 -9.73 -26.06
C ASN A 271 23.32 -8.42 -26.73
N GLY A 272 24.22 -7.45 -26.89
CA GLY A 272 23.87 -6.13 -27.42
C GLY A 272 23.70 -6.07 -28.94
N GLY A 273 24.35 -6.96 -29.70
CA GLY A 273 24.22 -7.07 -31.16
C GLY A 273 24.26 -5.72 -31.90
N ALA A 274 23.32 -5.54 -32.84
CA ALA A 274 23.13 -4.30 -33.59
C ALA A 274 22.70 -3.10 -32.70
N TYR A 275 22.19 -3.36 -31.50
CA TYR A 275 21.66 -2.36 -30.59
C TYR A 275 22.68 -1.82 -29.57
N THR A 276 23.92 -2.32 -29.63
CA THR A 276 25.03 -1.97 -28.72
C THR A 276 25.19 -0.47 -28.52
N ALA A 277 25.03 0.35 -29.57
CA ALA A 277 25.18 1.80 -29.47
C ALA A 277 24.15 2.44 -28.53
N THR A 278 22.89 2.02 -28.61
CA THR A 278 21.82 2.53 -27.74
C THR A 278 21.93 1.95 -26.33
N LEU A 279 22.30 0.67 -26.20
CA LEU A 279 22.52 0.06 -24.88
C LEU A 279 23.67 0.73 -24.11
N LYS A 280 24.71 1.20 -24.80
CA LYS A 280 25.76 2.04 -24.18
C LYS A 280 25.22 3.37 -23.66
N GLN A 281 24.19 3.94 -24.28
CA GLN A 281 23.54 5.14 -23.75
C GLN A 281 22.77 4.82 -22.47
N TYR A 282 22.01 3.72 -22.45
CA TYR A 282 21.35 3.23 -21.22
C TYR A 282 22.37 2.96 -20.11
N GLN A 283 23.49 2.31 -20.45
CA GLN A 283 24.60 2.09 -19.53
C GLN A 283 25.16 3.38 -18.98
N ALA A 284 25.41 4.39 -19.83
CA ALA A 284 25.90 5.68 -19.36
C ALA A 284 24.94 6.36 -18.37
N LYS A 285 23.61 6.15 -18.50
CA LYS A 285 22.63 6.66 -17.52
C LYS A 285 22.63 5.85 -16.23
N ALA A 286 22.71 4.52 -16.31
CA ALA A 286 22.89 3.66 -15.15
C ALA A 286 24.17 4.02 -14.37
N ASP A 287 25.29 4.20 -15.08
CA ASP A 287 26.58 4.60 -14.54
C ASP A 287 26.50 5.97 -13.87
N TYR A 288 25.81 6.94 -14.50
CA TYR A 288 25.60 8.26 -13.89
C TYR A 288 24.80 8.16 -12.58
N PHE A 289 23.67 7.43 -12.59
CA PHE A 289 22.83 7.24 -11.41
C PHE A 289 23.59 6.55 -10.28
N ALA A 290 24.22 5.40 -10.58
CA ALA A 290 24.97 4.61 -9.61
C ALA A 290 26.21 5.33 -9.09
N SER A 291 26.99 5.98 -9.97
CA SER A 291 28.23 6.67 -9.58
C SER A 291 27.94 7.96 -8.81
N SER A 292 26.90 8.71 -9.18
CA SER A 292 26.51 9.91 -8.44
C SER A 292 25.99 9.54 -7.05
N ALA A 293 25.15 8.49 -6.95
CA ALA A 293 24.71 7.96 -5.66
C ALA A 293 25.90 7.48 -4.81
N ALA A 294 26.80 6.69 -5.39
CA ALA A 294 27.98 6.17 -4.69
C ALA A 294 28.97 7.27 -4.26
N PHE A 295 29.22 8.27 -5.10
CA PHE A 295 30.11 9.39 -4.79
C PHE A 295 29.53 10.29 -3.71
N LEU A 296 28.26 10.66 -3.81
CA LEU A 296 27.58 11.46 -2.79
C LEU A 296 27.55 10.71 -1.46
N LEU A 297 27.32 9.39 -1.49
CA LEU A 297 27.38 8.53 -0.31
C LEU A 297 28.79 8.53 0.30
N ALA A 298 29.85 8.46 -0.51
CA ALA A 298 31.24 8.48 -0.04
C ALA A 298 31.64 9.86 0.55
N VAL A 299 31.34 10.96 -0.13
CA VAL A 299 31.62 12.31 0.37
C VAL A 299 30.84 12.59 1.65
N TYR A 300 29.57 12.19 1.69
CA TYR A 300 28.78 12.38 2.88
C TYR A 300 29.27 11.49 4.03
N SER A 301 29.74 10.27 3.75
CA SER A 301 30.42 9.41 4.73
C SER A 301 31.65 10.09 5.36
N ASP A 302 32.45 10.83 4.58
CA ASP A 302 33.58 11.60 5.11
C ASP A 302 33.11 12.76 6.02
N TYR A 303 32.04 13.46 5.64
CA TYR A 303 31.46 14.55 6.45
C TYR A 303 30.88 14.03 7.76
N LEU A 304 30.18 12.90 7.69
CA LEU A 304 29.62 12.21 8.84
C LEU A 304 30.73 11.75 9.78
N SER A 305 31.79 11.15 9.25
CA SER A 305 32.97 10.76 10.04
C SER A 305 33.64 11.96 10.72
N ALA A 306 33.83 13.07 10.00
CA ALA A 306 34.40 14.31 10.54
C ALA A 306 33.50 14.96 11.61
N ALA A 307 32.18 14.89 11.42
CA ALA A 307 31.18 15.42 12.34
C ALA A 307 30.85 14.47 13.50
N LYS A 308 31.42 13.25 13.53
CA LYS A 308 30.99 12.15 14.40
C LYS A 308 29.47 11.88 14.31
N SER A 309 28.90 12.11 13.13
CA SER A 309 27.50 11.90 12.79
C SER A 309 27.35 10.59 12.01
N VAL A 310 26.13 10.06 11.91
CA VAL A 310 25.83 8.82 11.18
C VAL A 310 24.92 9.15 10.00
N LEU A 311 25.04 8.39 8.92
CA LEU A 311 24.21 8.54 7.72
C LEU A 311 22.75 8.27 8.07
N THR A 312 21.93 9.30 8.04
CA THR A 312 20.47 9.21 8.13
C THR A 312 19.88 9.25 6.72
N CYS A 313 19.56 8.07 6.17
CA CYS A 313 18.71 7.98 4.98
C CYS A 313 17.25 8.05 5.42
N PRO A 314 16.38 8.80 4.71
CA PRO A 314 14.94 8.84 5.00
C PRO A 314 14.31 7.44 4.99
N ASP A 315 14.85 6.54 4.16
CA ASP A 315 14.55 5.11 4.14
C ASP A 315 15.86 4.34 4.36
N GLY A 316 16.03 3.82 5.58
CA GLY A 316 17.30 3.46 6.18
C GLY A 316 18.12 2.37 5.45
N ASN A 317 19.44 2.40 5.65
CA ASN A 317 20.27 1.21 5.45
C ASN A 317 19.65 0.05 6.24
N ALA A 318 19.75 -1.18 5.72
CA ALA A 318 19.14 -2.38 6.31
C ALA A 318 19.39 -2.46 7.83
N ASP A 319 20.61 -2.17 8.29
CA ASP A 319 20.94 -2.17 9.72
C ASP A 319 20.16 -1.13 10.54
N TYR A 320 19.94 0.07 9.99
CA TYR A 320 19.16 1.12 10.65
C TYR A 320 17.71 0.69 10.84
N ILE A 321 17.12 0.05 9.82
CA ILE A 321 15.79 -0.56 9.88
C ILE A 321 15.74 -1.70 10.91
N LEU A 322 16.82 -2.47 11.04
CA LEU A 322 16.90 -3.62 11.94
C LEU A 322 17.24 -3.26 13.40
N GLY A 323 17.59 -2.00 13.69
CA GLY A 323 17.78 -1.51 15.05
C GLY A 323 19.04 -0.69 15.30
N LYS A 324 19.90 -0.47 14.29
CA LYS A 324 21.08 0.41 14.38
C LYS A 324 20.68 1.89 14.22
N ASN A 325 19.78 2.34 15.09
CA ASN A 325 19.28 3.71 15.14
C ASN A 325 19.29 4.25 16.59
N PRO A 326 19.14 5.57 16.79
CA PRO A 326 19.21 6.17 18.14
C PRO A 326 18.20 5.59 19.14
N LYS A 327 17.08 5.02 18.65
CA LYS A 327 16.06 4.39 19.48
C LYS A 327 16.34 2.91 19.80
N SER A 328 17.39 2.31 19.20
CA SER A 328 17.68 0.88 19.31
C SER A 328 16.44 0.01 19.06
N MET A 329 15.66 0.39 18.04
CA MET A 329 14.35 -0.18 17.73
C MET A 329 14.32 -0.69 16.30
N SER A 330 13.83 -1.90 16.06
CA SER A 330 13.58 -2.34 14.69
C SER A 330 12.32 -1.69 14.13
N TYR A 331 12.36 -1.21 12.90
CA TYR A 331 11.18 -0.79 12.14
C TYR A 331 10.53 -1.94 11.36
N ILE A 332 11.04 -3.18 11.49
CA ILE A 332 10.36 -4.39 11.04
C ILE A 332 9.59 -4.98 12.23
N VAL A 333 8.27 -5.01 12.11
CA VAL A 333 7.38 -5.50 13.16
C VAL A 333 7.70 -6.97 13.49
N GLY A 334 7.88 -7.23 14.79
CA GLY A 334 8.22 -8.56 15.30
C GLY A 334 9.69 -8.98 15.13
N TYR A 335 10.56 -8.14 14.56
CA TYR A 335 12.01 -8.42 14.48
C TYR A 335 12.75 -7.76 15.66
N GLY A 336 13.67 -8.50 16.29
CA GLY A 336 14.37 -8.03 17.48
C GLY A 336 13.48 -7.97 18.73
N GLN A 337 13.97 -7.33 19.79
CA GLN A 337 13.28 -7.23 21.09
C GLN A 337 12.46 -5.95 21.25
N ASN A 338 12.70 -4.96 20.40
CA ASN A 338 12.06 -3.64 20.45
C ASN A 338 11.61 -3.27 19.04
N TYR A 339 10.30 -3.22 18.80
CA TYR A 339 9.69 -2.97 17.50
C TYR A 339 8.29 -2.33 17.68
N PRO A 340 7.74 -1.65 16.64
CA PRO A 340 6.42 -1.04 16.70
C PRO A 340 5.31 -2.04 17.05
N ILE A 341 4.48 -1.70 18.03
CA ILE A 341 3.39 -2.53 18.54
C ILE A 341 2.00 -1.92 18.28
N HIS A 342 1.92 -0.69 17.74
CA HIS A 342 0.68 0.00 17.37
C HIS A 342 0.66 0.33 15.87
N VAL A 343 0.75 -0.70 15.05
CA VAL A 343 0.74 -0.61 13.59
C VAL A 343 -0.64 -0.24 13.08
N HIS A 344 -0.71 0.75 12.17
CA HIS A 344 -1.92 1.15 11.45
C HIS A 344 -2.35 0.05 10.45
N HIS A 345 -2.88 -1.05 10.98
CA HIS A 345 -3.25 -2.23 10.21
C HIS A 345 -4.49 -2.89 10.83
N ARG A 346 -5.60 -2.95 10.07
CA ARG A 346 -6.90 -3.47 10.55
C ARG A 346 -6.80 -4.90 11.11
N GLY A 347 -6.21 -5.80 10.34
CA GLY A 347 -6.02 -7.20 10.76
C GLY A 347 -5.08 -7.37 11.96
N ALA A 348 -4.17 -6.43 12.24
CA ALA A 348 -3.28 -6.49 13.39
C ALA A 348 -3.99 -5.96 14.64
N SER A 349 -4.69 -4.83 14.48
CA SER A 349 -5.33 -4.06 15.55
C SER A 349 -6.62 -4.66 16.11
N ILE A 350 -7.32 -5.51 15.36
CA ILE A 350 -8.56 -6.15 15.81
C ILE A 350 -8.28 -7.61 16.21
N ALA A 351 -8.83 -8.07 17.34
CA ALA A 351 -8.64 -9.46 17.77
C ALA A 351 -9.06 -10.44 16.68
N SER A 352 -8.23 -11.46 16.44
CA SER A 352 -8.47 -12.46 15.39
C SER A 352 -9.87 -13.08 15.47
N ILE A 353 -10.41 -13.45 14.31
CA ILE A 353 -11.67 -14.20 14.19
C ILE A 353 -11.66 -15.52 14.97
N SER A 354 -10.49 -16.14 15.17
CA SER A 354 -10.36 -17.36 15.98
C SER A 354 -10.55 -17.14 17.49
N THR A 355 -10.35 -15.89 17.94
CA THR A 355 -10.43 -15.51 19.35
C THR A 355 -11.74 -14.78 19.64
N LEU A 356 -12.14 -13.88 18.75
CA LEU A 356 -13.38 -13.13 18.82
C LEU A 356 -14.29 -13.53 17.65
N HIS A 357 -15.16 -14.51 17.87
CA HIS A 357 -16.04 -15.03 16.81
C HIS A 357 -17.18 -14.08 16.40
N SER A 358 -17.49 -13.06 17.21
CA SER A 358 -18.51 -12.06 16.88
C SER A 358 -17.98 -11.08 15.83
N VAL A 359 -18.81 -10.71 14.86
CA VAL A 359 -18.49 -9.69 13.84
C VAL A 359 -18.09 -8.37 14.51
N VAL A 360 -17.02 -7.75 14.02
CA VAL A 360 -16.63 -6.38 14.39
C VAL A 360 -17.04 -5.48 13.23
N GLY A 361 -18.13 -4.72 13.42
CA GLY A 361 -18.64 -3.85 12.36
C GLY A 361 -17.76 -2.62 12.10
N CYS A 362 -17.81 -2.10 10.88
CA CYS A 362 -17.14 -0.90 10.37
C CYS A 362 -16.85 0.22 11.40
N VAL A 363 -17.88 0.79 12.04
CA VAL A 363 -17.71 1.88 13.04
C VAL A 363 -17.28 1.33 14.40
N GLN A 364 -17.73 0.13 14.74
CA GLN A 364 -17.40 -0.52 16.01
C GLN A 364 -15.89 -0.73 16.14
N GLY A 365 -15.17 -1.05 15.08
CA GLY A 365 -13.71 -1.20 15.20
C GLY A 365 -12.95 0.10 15.38
N PHE A 366 -13.47 1.24 14.89
CA PHE A 366 -12.89 2.54 15.26
C PHE A 366 -13.09 2.87 16.75
N ASP A 367 -14.29 2.60 17.27
CA ASP A 367 -14.64 2.90 18.65
C ASP A 367 -13.96 1.94 19.64
N ALA A 368 -13.84 0.65 19.28
CA ALA A 368 -13.40 -0.40 20.20
C ALA A 368 -11.95 -0.87 20.01
N TRP A 369 -11.34 -0.66 18.83
CA TRP A 369 -10.03 -1.26 18.49
C TRP A 369 -8.99 -0.25 18.02
N TYR A 370 -9.36 0.74 17.19
CA TYR A 370 -8.41 1.69 16.60
C TYR A 370 -7.67 2.55 17.64
N HIS A 371 -8.40 3.05 18.65
CA HIS A 371 -7.83 3.94 19.67
C HIS A 371 -7.39 3.21 20.94
N ARG A 372 -7.17 1.88 20.87
CA ARG A 372 -6.78 1.12 22.05
C ARG A 372 -5.35 1.48 22.46
N PRO A 373 -5.11 1.75 23.76
CA PRO A 373 -3.77 2.02 24.25
C PRO A 373 -2.92 0.75 24.32
N GLU A 374 -3.54 -0.43 24.35
CA GLU A 374 -2.81 -1.70 24.32
C GLU A 374 -2.22 -1.99 22.94
N ALA A 375 -1.12 -2.74 22.94
CA ALA A 375 -0.51 -3.28 21.71
C ALA A 375 -1.55 -3.98 20.83
N ASN A 376 -1.32 -3.94 19.51
CA ASN A 376 -2.13 -4.70 18.56
C ASN A 376 -2.23 -6.17 18.98
N PRO A 377 -3.44 -6.76 19.04
CA PRO A 377 -3.64 -8.14 19.49
C PRO A 377 -2.98 -9.18 18.58
N ASN A 378 -2.74 -8.86 17.30
CA ASN A 378 -2.02 -9.73 16.39
C ASN A 378 -0.74 -9.05 15.89
N ILE A 379 0.39 -9.76 15.95
CA ILE A 379 1.67 -9.26 15.44
C ILE A 379 1.75 -9.51 13.94
N VAL A 380 1.87 -8.43 13.16
CA VAL A 380 2.08 -8.46 11.71
C VAL A 380 3.58 -8.60 11.39
N HIS A 381 4.12 -9.80 11.65
CA HIS A 381 5.54 -10.09 11.44
C HIS A 381 6.02 -9.66 10.05
N GLY A 382 7.13 -8.92 10.00
CA GLY A 382 7.77 -8.52 8.75
C GLY A 382 7.26 -7.24 8.12
N GLY A 383 6.18 -6.65 8.65
CA GLY A 383 5.69 -5.36 8.19
C GLY A 383 6.74 -4.28 8.46
N LEU A 384 7.18 -3.60 7.41
CA LEU A 384 8.07 -2.45 7.51
C LEU A 384 7.21 -1.19 7.69
N VAL A 385 7.36 -0.50 8.83
CA VAL A 385 6.64 0.77 9.08
C VAL A 385 7.31 1.93 8.34
N GLY A 386 6.60 3.05 8.18
CA GLY A 386 7.12 4.25 7.52
C GLY A 386 8.36 4.88 8.19
N GLY A 387 8.69 4.45 9.40
CA GLY A 387 9.93 4.84 10.07
C GLY A 387 9.87 6.24 10.71
N PRO A 388 11.02 6.73 11.19
CA PRO A 388 11.09 7.97 11.95
C PRO A 388 10.97 9.20 11.06
N ASP A 389 10.64 10.33 11.67
CA ASP A 389 10.77 11.63 11.02
C ASP A 389 12.24 11.99 10.74
N LYS A 390 12.46 13.11 10.04
CA LYS A 390 13.79 13.62 9.70
C LYS A 390 14.73 13.90 10.89
N ASN A 391 14.24 13.83 12.13
CA ASN A 391 14.99 14.06 13.36
C ASN A 391 15.12 12.78 14.22
N ASP A 392 14.92 11.60 13.62
CA ASP A 392 14.92 10.30 14.30
C ASP A 392 13.79 10.14 15.34
N ASN A 393 12.77 11.00 15.32
CA ASN A 393 11.60 10.82 16.18
C ASN A 393 10.64 9.81 15.53
N PHE A 394 10.29 8.79 16.30
CA PHE A 394 9.29 7.80 15.93
C PHE A 394 8.28 7.73 17.06
N ASP A 395 7.01 7.91 16.72
CA ASP A 395 5.88 7.76 17.63
C ASP A 395 5.12 6.50 17.22
N ASP A 396 5.04 5.54 18.14
CA ASP A 396 4.37 4.26 17.94
C ASP A 396 2.89 4.41 18.34
N ASP A 397 2.21 5.37 17.71
CA ASP A 397 0.84 5.77 18.06
C ASP A 397 -0.03 5.98 16.81
N HIS A 398 -1.33 5.76 16.95
CA HIS A 398 -2.31 6.06 15.91
C HIS A 398 -2.59 7.58 15.90
N PRO A 399 -2.63 8.26 14.74
CA PRO A 399 -2.81 9.72 14.72
C PRO A 399 -4.13 10.15 15.38
N HIS A 400 -4.04 10.94 16.45
CA HIS A 400 -5.18 11.53 17.17
C HIS A 400 -5.66 12.86 16.55
N PRO A 401 -6.97 13.09 16.38
CA PRO A 401 -7.51 14.44 16.20
C PRO A 401 -7.91 15.07 17.56
N LYS A 402 -7.48 16.32 17.77
CA LYS A 402 -7.84 17.15 18.94
C LYS A 402 -9.18 17.87 18.74
N THR A 403 -9.89 18.06 19.85
CA THR A 403 -10.96 19.04 20.19
C THR A 403 -12.43 18.55 20.18
N ALA A 404 -13.05 18.61 21.37
CA ALA A 404 -14.49 18.47 21.58
C ALA A 404 -15.16 19.86 21.67
N ALA A 405 -16.33 20.04 21.03
CA ALA A 405 -17.13 21.26 21.07
C ALA A 405 -18.39 21.12 21.95
N LYS A 406 -18.87 22.24 22.53
CA LYS A 406 -19.95 22.33 23.55
C LYS A 406 -21.39 22.27 22.99
N PRO A 407 -22.41 21.94 23.82
CA PRO A 407 -23.78 21.61 23.37
C PRO A 407 -24.63 22.82 22.95
N TYR A 408 -25.64 22.57 22.10
CA TYR A 408 -26.72 23.50 21.76
C TYR A 408 -28.02 23.00 22.43
N GLU A 409 -28.48 23.68 23.49
CA GLU A 409 -29.71 23.30 24.22
C GLU A 409 -30.95 24.00 23.66
N LYS A 410 -32.00 23.22 23.34
CA LYS A 410 -33.38 23.72 23.20
C LYS A 410 -34.28 23.03 24.25
N PRO A 411 -35.02 23.78 25.08
CA PRO A 411 -35.90 23.19 26.10
C PRO A 411 -37.10 22.47 25.46
N GLY A 412 -37.39 21.23 25.89
CA GLY A 412 -38.66 20.55 25.64
C GLY A 412 -38.65 19.34 24.70
N MET A 413 -37.51 18.91 24.16
CA MET A 413 -37.42 17.65 23.37
C MET A 413 -36.91 16.48 24.23
N PRO A 414 -37.45 15.25 24.05
CA PRO A 414 -37.04 14.06 24.81
C PRO A 414 -35.66 13.51 24.39
N VAL A 415 -35.09 14.08 23.33
CA VAL A 415 -33.80 13.71 22.74
C VAL A 415 -32.88 14.92 22.74
N GLU A 416 -31.64 14.69 23.17
CA GLU A 416 -30.55 15.65 23.04
C GLU A 416 -29.57 15.21 21.95
N PHE A 417 -29.09 16.17 21.14
CA PHE A 417 -28.09 15.93 20.12
C PHE A 417 -26.74 16.52 20.56
N PHE A 418 -25.70 15.69 20.53
CA PHE A 418 -24.32 16.12 20.69
C PHE A 418 -23.63 16.04 19.33
N HIS A 419 -23.15 17.18 18.86
CA HIS A 419 -22.42 17.27 17.60
C HIS A 419 -20.93 17.38 17.90
N SER A 420 -20.14 16.54 17.25
CA SER A 420 -18.67 16.60 17.31
C SER A 420 -18.08 16.40 15.94
N ILE A 421 -17.01 17.14 15.63
CA ILE A 421 -16.16 16.84 14.47
C ILE A 421 -15.15 15.79 14.94
N THR A 422 -15.17 14.62 14.33
CA THR A 422 -14.25 13.53 14.65
C THR A 422 -13.04 13.50 13.73
N ASP A 423 -13.13 14.14 12.57
CA ASP A 423 -12.03 14.20 11.60
C ASP A 423 -12.22 15.38 10.64
N SER A 424 -11.13 15.84 10.02
CA SER A 424 -11.15 16.88 8.99
C SER A 424 -9.98 16.77 8.02
N TRP A 425 -10.24 16.93 6.72
CA TRP A 425 -9.22 16.91 5.67
C TRP A 425 -9.51 17.96 4.61
N THR A 426 -8.52 18.28 3.78
CA THR A 426 -8.65 19.27 2.70
C THR A 426 -8.40 18.60 1.37
N VAL A 427 -9.34 18.76 0.44
CA VAL A 427 -9.18 18.34 -0.96
C VAL A 427 -9.17 19.59 -1.83
N GLY A 428 -8.01 19.91 -2.41
CA GLY A 428 -7.80 21.15 -3.15
C GLY A 428 -7.95 22.39 -2.26
N ARG A 429 -9.00 23.19 -2.50
CA ARG A 429 -9.32 24.40 -1.68
C ARG A 429 -10.51 24.19 -0.73
N ILE A 430 -11.06 22.99 -0.67
CA ILE A 430 -12.29 22.69 0.09
C ILE A 430 -11.92 21.87 1.31
N ALA A 431 -12.31 22.37 2.49
CA ALA A 431 -12.20 21.65 3.75
C ALA A 431 -13.45 20.78 3.97
N TYR A 432 -13.23 19.50 4.26
CA TYR A 432 -14.25 18.52 4.61
C TYR A 432 -14.15 18.17 6.08
N TYR A 433 -15.30 17.89 6.68
CA TYR A 433 -15.42 17.55 8.09
C TYR A 433 -16.27 16.29 8.26
N ARG A 434 -15.78 15.34 9.08
CA ARG A 434 -16.55 14.20 9.56
C ARG A 434 -17.29 14.59 10.84
N HIS A 435 -18.60 14.71 10.74
CA HIS A 435 -19.47 15.05 11.86
C HIS A 435 -20.07 13.78 12.46
N LYS A 436 -19.82 13.52 13.75
CA LYS A 436 -20.55 12.54 14.56
C LYS A 436 -21.68 13.26 15.32
N VAL A 437 -22.88 12.72 15.23
CA VAL A 437 -24.05 13.19 15.96
C VAL A 437 -24.51 12.09 16.90
N THR A 438 -24.35 12.32 18.20
CA THR A 438 -24.85 11.42 19.25
C THR A 438 -26.25 11.87 19.67
N ILE A 439 -27.17 10.92 19.67
CA ILE A 439 -28.58 11.05 20.02
C ILE A 439 -28.75 10.43 21.41
N LYS A 440 -29.05 11.25 22.42
CA LYS A 440 -29.26 10.79 23.79
C LYS A 440 -30.71 10.90 24.19
N ASN A 441 -31.31 9.80 24.66
CA ASN A 441 -32.67 9.83 25.21
C ASN A 441 -32.62 10.38 26.65
N LYS A 442 -33.16 11.59 26.84
CA LYS A 442 -33.30 12.27 28.14
C LYS A 442 -34.64 11.99 28.82
N SER A 443 -35.57 11.32 28.16
CA SER A 443 -36.87 11.01 28.72
C SER A 443 -36.84 9.76 29.60
N GLU A 444 -37.82 9.65 30.50
CA GLU A 444 -38.03 8.46 31.34
C GLU A 444 -38.64 7.27 30.56
N LYS A 445 -38.97 7.47 29.28
CA LYS A 445 -39.61 6.45 28.42
C LYS A 445 -38.68 6.01 27.29
N PRO A 446 -38.77 4.74 26.84
CA PRO A 446 -38.11 4.33 25.60
C PRO A 446 -38.65 5.15 24.43
N ILE A 447 -37.77 5.48 23.49
CA ILE A 447 -38.14 6.15 22.23
C ILE A 447 -38.05 5.11 21.11
N THR A 448 -39.15 4.97 20.38
CA THR A 448 -39.29 4.09 19.21
C THR A 448 -39.63 4.89 17.97
N ASP A 449 -39.42 4.31 16.79
CA ASP A 449 -39.75 4.92 15.49
C ASP A 449 -39.26 6.37 15.31
N LEU A 450 -38.06 6.66 15.82
CA LEU A 450 -37.46 7.97 15.75
C LEU A 450 -37.15 8.35 14.31
N LYS A 451 -37.78 9.42 13.83
CA LYS A 451 -37.52 10.04 12.53
C LYS A 451 -36.85 11.39 12.71
N LEU A 452 -35.78 11.60 11.96
CA LEU A 452 -34.94 12.78 11.99
C LEU A 452 -35.04 13.52 10.66
N ALA A 453 -35.28 14.82 10.72
CA ALA A 453 -35.10 15.71 9.58
C ALA A 453 -33.66 16.24 9.60
N ILE A 454 -32.95 16.08 8.47
CA ILE A 454 -31.57 16.57 8.31
C ILE A 454 -31.54 17.57 7.15
N GLU A 455 -31.44 18.85 7.51
CA GLU A 455 -31.35 19.97 6.57
C GLU A 455 -29.90 20.34 6.28
N ASN A 456 -29.63 20.88 5.08
CA ASN A 456 -28.29 21.28 4.63
C ASN A 456 -27.25 20.15 4.65
N LEU A 457 -27.71 18.90 4.49
CA LEU A 457 -26.85 17.76 4.23
C LEU A 457 -26.43 17.79 2.76
N SER A 458 -25.15 18.00 2.50
CA SER A 458 -24.59 18.05 1.13
C SER A 458 -23.69 16.87 0.80
N GLY A 459 -23.29 16.07 1.79
CA GLY A 459 -22.49 14.87 1.57
C GLY A 459 -23.10 13.62 2.19
N SER A 460 -22.29 12.56 2.26
CA SER A 460 -22.75 11.22 2.60
C SER A 460 -23.04 11.07 4.10
N LEU A 461 -24.04 10.23 4.41
CA LEU A 461 -24.52 9.97 5.77
C LEU A 461 -24.56 8.45 6.04
N TRP A 462 -24.17 8.06 7.25
CA TRP A 462 -24.10 6.68 7.72
C TRP A 462 -24.66 6.54 9.13
N GLY A 463 -25.26 5.39 9.43
CA GLY A 463 -25.88 5.11 10.72
C GLY A 463 -27.35 5.49 10.83
N LEU A 464 -27.97 5.98 9.74
CA LEU A 464 -29.42 6.12 9.59
C LEU A 464 -29.87 5.55 8.24
N SER A 465 -31.13 5.16 8.14
CA SER A 465 -31.77 4.70 6.90
C SER A 465 -32.61 5.82 6.28
N PRO A 466 -32.53 6.07 4.97
CA PRO A 466 -33.39 7.04 4.31
C PRO A 466 -34.83 6.55 4.25
N THR A 467 -35.79 7.45 4.43
CA THR A 467 -37.23 7.14 4.27
C THR A 467 -37.75 7.56 2.89
N GLN A 468 -39.02 7.26 2.59
CA GLN A 468 -39.69 7.75 1.37
C GLN A 468 -39.79 9.29 1.31
N ASN A 469 -39.69 9.97 2.46
CA ASN A 469 -39.75 11.42 2.54
C ASN A 469 -38.34 12.03 2.41
N LYS A 470 -38.20 13.01 1.52
CA LYS A 470 -36.93 13.71 1.29
C LYS A 470 -36.39 14.31 2.60
N ASN A 471 -35.10 14.12 2.86
CA ASN A 471 -34.37 14.60 4.05
C ASN A 471 -34.85 14.02 5.39
N ILE A 472 -35.69 12.99 5.36
CA ILE A 472 -36.15 12.29 6.57
C ILE A 472 -35.47 10.93 6.64
N TYR A 473 -34.84 10.69 7.79
CA TYR A 473 -34.07 9.49 8.08
C TYR A 473 -34.58 8.82 9.35
N GLU A 474 -34.43 7.51 9.46
CA GLU A 474 -34.81 6.71 10.63
C GLU A 474 -33.65 5.86 11.13
N LEU A 475 -33.76 5.37 12.36
CA LEU A 475 -32.76 4.46 12.91
C LEU A 475 -32.75 3.15 12.11
N PRO A 476 -31.57 2.53 11.91
CA PRO A 476 -31.48 1.26 11.19
C PRO A 476 -32.21 0.14 11.92
N GLU A 477 -32.59 -0.91 11.20
CA GLU A 477 -33.48 -1.97 11.70
C GLU A 477 -32.99 -2.68 12.98
N TRP A 478 -31.69 -2.65 13.26
CA TRP A 478 -31.09 -3.23 14.46
C TRP A 478 -31.10 -2.29 15.68
N ILE A 479 -31.51 -1.02 15.54
CA ILE A 479 -31.60 -0.01 16.62
C ILE A 479 -33.01 0.61 16.62
N LYS A 480 -34.07 -0.19 16.76
CA LYS A 480 -35.47 0.29 16.77
C LYS A 480 -35.90 1.01 18.06
N VAL A 481 -35.12 0.89 19.14
CA VAL A 481 -35.48 1.43 20.47
C VAL A 481 -34.28 2.09 21.14
N ILE A 482 -34.42 3.37 21.53
CA ILE A 482 -33.44 4.06 22.40
C ILE A 482 -34.00 4.06 23.83
N LYS A 483 -33.41 3.28 24.73
CA LYS A 483 -33.81 3.20 26.14
C LYS A 483 -33.53 4.50 26.90
N PRO A 484 -34.25 4.80 28.00
CA PRO A 484 -33.96 5.94 28.86
C PRO A 484 -32.47 6.02 29.24
N GLY A 485 -31.86 7.19 29.07
CA GLY A 485 -30.44 7.43 29.38
C GLY A 485 -29.43 6.82 28.42
N SER A 486 -29.86 6.02 27.44
CA SER A 486 -28.97 5.44 26.42
C SER A 486 -28.72 6.41 25.26
N GLU A 487 -27.68 6.12 24.51
CA GLU A 487 -27.27 6.91 23.35
C GLU A 487 -27.02 6.03 22.11
N CYS A 488 -27.23 6.62 20.94
CA CYS A 488 -26.80 6.06 19.66
C CYS A 488 -26.20 7.19 18.81
N SER A 489 -25.43 6.88 17.79
CA SER A 489 -24.83 7.91 16.95
C SER A 489 -24.89 7.59 15.47
N PHE A 490 -24.96 8.64 14.66
CA PHE A 490 -24.78 8.57 13.23
C PHE A 490 -23.68 9.56 12.81
N VAL A 491 -23.17 9.39 11.60
CA VAL A 491 -22.07 10.20 11.07
C VAL A 491 -22.44 10.72 9.70
N TYR A 492 -22.01 11.93 9.38
CA TYR A 492 -22.04 12.43 8.00
C TYR A 492 -20.78 13.21 7.68
N VAL A 493 -20.43 13.27 6.40
CA VAL A 493 -19.28 13.99 5.89
C VAL A 493 -19.77 15.06 4.95
N GLN A 494 -19.32 16.30 5.12
CA GLN A 494 -19.55 17.34 4.13
C GLN A 494 -18.51 18.46 4.20
N GLY A 495 -18.40 19.19 3.09
CA GLY A 495 -17.70 20.47 3.05
C GLY A 495 -18.62 21.61 3.53
N GLY A 496 -18.06 22.54 4.32
CA GLY A 496 -18.78 23.73 4.78
C GLY A 496 -19.49 23.56 6.14
N PRO A 497 -20.59 24.31 6.39
CA PRO A 497 -21.21 24.38 7.72
C PRO A 497 -21.90 23.07 8.12
N GLN A 498 -22.04 22.83 9.43
CA GLN A 498 -22.72 21.66 10.00
C GLN A 498 -24.17 21.51 9.51
N ALA A 499 -24.58 20.29 9.15
CA ALA A 499 -25.97 19.97 8.84
C ALA A 499 -26.86 20.15 10.09
N LYS A 500 -28.11 20.58 9.87
CA LYS A 500 -29.06 20.84 10.94
C LYS A 500 -29.93 19.60 11.14
N VAL A 501 -29.87 19.05 12.36
CA VAL A 501 -30.59 17.84 12.75
C VAL A 501 -31.73 18.23 13.68
N SER A 502 -32.94 17.73 13.40
CA SER A 502 -34.11 17.91 14.26
C SER A 502 -34.98 16.66 14.30
N VAL A 503 -35.67 16.46 15.41
CA VAL A 503 -36.66 15.38 15.54
C VAL A 503 -37.89 15.73 14.72
N GLN A 504 -38.30 14.83 13.81
CA GLN A 504 -39.52 14.94 13.02
C GLN A 504 -40.69 14.25 13.73
N SER A 505 -40.48 13.02 14.20
CA SER A 505 -41.47 12.23 14.94
C SER A 505 -40.79 11.14 15.76
N TYR A 506 -41.49 10.64 16.78
CA TYR A 506 -41.10 9.49 17.60
C TYR A 506 -42.35 8.91 18.27
N HIS A 507 -42.27 7.67 18.76
CA HIS A 507 -43.30 7.03 19.58
C HIS A 507 -42.76 6.65 20.97
#